data_AF-A0A0Q8UVI2-F1
#
_entry.id   AF-A0A0Q8UVI2-F1
#
_cell.length_a   1.000
_cell.length_b   1.000
_cell.length_c   1.000
_cell.angle_alpha   90.00
_cell.angle_beta   90.00
_cell.angle_gamma   90.00
#
_symmetry.space_group_name_H-M   'P 1'
#
loop_
_entity.id
_entity.type
_entity.pdbx_description
1 polymer ?
#
loop_
_entity_poly.entity_id
_entity_poly.type
_entity_poly.pdbx_seq_one_letter_code
_entity_poly.pdbx_strand_id
1 'polypeptide(L)'
;MTDGLTGEALAARQERVAASNRAFGKVLSIIGGVLAAVAFVLLVGGGLVMTAVAGGPDDGSLDSVRGLAAVAMGATPGVILLLAMCGLVAGEQLRRGAMKRNPVPPDTVLPSASMVSRFRVLPIGWHVFWIVVGLVVSLLLVGLPVISWFTGGWPASVGDENDFSRYWLIYGSIGFGVTVAAIVSLIKKLSYYRAQAAGKVQPGVDAPGCRFWRFFDYRWRFDLWLAGLGGVILVLALTPLSSAVGSTSSSSEVADALPWTVAFCSLGVVMIVAGIVCATNFWRAGEELGSGESAA
;
A
#
# COMPACT_ATOMS: atom_id res chain seq x y z
N MET A 1 -44.07 5.20 24.80
CA MET A 1 -44.03 3.74 25.07
C MET A 1 -42.74 3.18 24.50
N THR A 2 -41.65 3.30 25.24
CA THR A 2 -40.39 2.61 24.95
C THR A 2 -40.35 1.44 25.91
N ASP A 3 -40.86 0.29 25.47
CA ASP A 3 -40.61 -0.96 26.17
C ASP A 3 -39.09 -1.10 26.26
N GLY A 4 -38.58 -0.93 27.49
CA GLY A 4 -37.19 -1.18 27.81
C GLY A 4 -36.93 -2.64 27.49
N LEU A 5 -36.27 -2.90 26.35
CA LEU A 5 -35.65 -4.18 26.11
C LEU A 5 -34.87 -4.52 27.37
N THR A 6 -35.27 -5.60 28.04
CA THR A 6 -34.53 -6.12 29.20
C THR A 6 -33.05 -6.21 28.81
N GLY A 7 -32.13 -6.00 29.75
CA GLY A 7 -30.68 -6.00 29.45
C GLY A 7 -30.24 -7.22 28.64
N GLU A 8 -30.90 -8.36 28.85
CA GLU A 8 -30.75 -9.60 28.09
C GLU A 8 -31.18 -9.48 26.62
N ALA A 9 -32.32 -8.85 26.32
CA ALA A 9 -32.78 -8.66 24.95
C ALA A 9 -31.88 -7.71 24.15
N LEU A 10 -31.33 -6.67 24.80
CA LEU A 10 -30.33 -5.80 24.19
C LEU A 10 -29.01 -6.54 23.92
N ALA A 11 -28.52 -7.33 24.89
CA ALA A 11 -27.32 -8.13 24.73
C ALA A 11 -27.46 -9.16 23.60
N ALA A 12 -28.59 -9.89 23.55
CA ALA A 12 -28.89 -10.85 22.49
C ALA A 12 -29.01 -10.20 21.10
N ARG A 13 -29.47 -8.94 21.03
CA ARG A 13 -29.48 -8.18 19.76
C ARG A 13 -28.07 -7.78 19.35
N GLN A 14 -27.25 -7.28 20.27
CA GLN A 14 -25.87 -6.89 20.00
C GLN A 14 -25.03 -8.09 19.54
N GLU A 15 -25.21 -9.25 20.16
CA GLU A 15 -24.52 -10.49 19.76
C GLU A 15 -24.92 -10.93 18.35
N ARG A 16 -26.23 -10.91 18.03
CA ARG A 16 -26.72 -11.23 16.68
C ARG A 16 -26.18 -10.28 15.61
N VAL A 17 -26.17 -8.97 15.89
CA VAL A 17 -25.59 -7.97 14.98
C VAL A 17 -24.10 -8.20 14.80
N ALA A 18 -23.36 -8.48 15.87
CA ALA A 18 -21.93 -8.76 15.80
C ALA A 18 -21.64 -10.04 15.00
N ALA A 19 -22.44 -11.09 15.16
CA ALA A 19 -22.32 -12.31 14.37
C ALA A 19 -22.59 -12.08 12.88
N SER A 20 -23.66 -11.32 12.55
CA SER A 20 -23.98 -10.93 11.17
C SER A 20 -22.85 -10.11 10.54
N ASN A 21 -22.34 -9.10 11.25
CA ASN A 21 -21.22 -8.28 10.78
C ASN A 21 -19.96 -9.11 10.52
N ARG A 22 -19.66 -10.10 11.38
CA ARG A 22 -18.52 -11.01 11.16
C ARG A 22 -18.70 -11.87 9.91
N ALA A 23 -19.90 -12.38 9.67
CA ALA A 23 -20.20 -13.17 8.47
C ALA A 23 -20.09 -12.33 7.20
N PHE A 24 -20.73 -11.15 7.19
CA PHE A 24 -20.66 -10.22 6.05
C PHE A 24 -19.23 -9.72 5.80
N GLY A 25 -18.48 -9.39 6.88
CA GLY A 25 -17.08 -9.01 6.79
C GLY A 25 -16.20 -10.10 6.17
N LYS A 26 -16.46 -11.38 6.48
CA LYS A 26 -15.76 -12.51 5.84
C LYS A 26 -16.03 -12.55 4.33
N VAL A 27 -17.28 -12.35 3.90
CA VAL A 27 -17.64 -12.31 2.47
C VAL A 27 -16.92 -11.17 1.76
N LEU A 28 -16.94 -9.96 2.33
CA LEU A 28 -16.23 -8.80 1.75
C LEU A 28 -14.73 -9.03 1.64
N SER A 29 -14.10 -9.62 2.66
CA SER A 29 -12.67 -9.97 2.59
C SER A 29 -12.37 -11.00 1.50
N ILE A 30 -13.25 -11.99 1.28
CA ILE A 30 -13.09 -12.97 0.21
C ILE A 30 -13.20 -12.29 -1.15
N ILE A 31 -14.23 -11.46 -1.36
CA ILE A 31 -14.41 -10.69 -2.61
C ILE A 31 -13.17 -9.83 -2.87
N GLY A 32 -12.70 -9.09 -1.86
CA GLY A 32 -11.50 -8.27 -1.99
C GLY A 32 -10.25 -9.09 -2.32
N GLY A 33 -10.07 -10.25 -1.69
CA GLY A 33 -8.96 -11.16 -2.01
C GLY A 33 -9.02 -11.72 -3.43
N VAL A 34 -10.21 -12.11 -3.90
CA VAL A 34 -10.43 -12.58 -5.28
C VAL A 34 -10.12 -11.47 -6.29
N LEU A 35 -10.62 -10.24 -6.05
CA LEU A 35 -10.33 -9.09 -6.91
C LEU A 35 -8.83 -8.79 -6.98
N ALA A 36 -8.11 -8.82 -5.85
CA ALA A 36 -6.66 -8.64 -5.84
C ALA A 36 -5.94 -9.73 -6.65
N ALA A 37 -6.37 -10.99 -6.55
CA ALA A 37 -5.82 -12.08 -7.35
C ALA A 37 -6.10 -11.91 -8.84
N VAL A 38 -7.32 -11.49 -9.22
CA VAL A 38 -7.68 -11.19 -10.61
C VAL A 38 -6.83 -10.05 -11.16
N ALA A 39 -6.64 -8.96 -10.42
CA ALA A 39 -5.79 -7.86 -10.84
C ALA A 39 -4.34 -8.31 -11.09
N PHE A 40 -3.80 -9.16 -10.21
CA PHE A 40 -2.47 -9.73 -10.38
C PHE A 40 -2.37 -10.64 -11.62
N VAL A 41 -3.37 -11.50 -11.85
CA VAL A 41 -3.43 -12.36 -13.04
C VAL A 41 -3.56 -11.54 -14.31
N LEU A 42 -4.34 -10.46 -14.33
CA LEU A 42 -4.44 -9.57 -15.49
C LEU A 42 -3.12 -8.87 -15.78
N LEU A 43 -2.42 -8.40 -14.74
CA LEU A 43 -1.14 -7.71 -14.90
C LEU A 43 -0.03 -8.64 -15.42
N VAL A 44 0.13 -9.82 -14.82
CA VAL A 44 1.15 -10.80 -15.20
C VAL A 44 0.76 -11.51 -16.49
N GLY A 45 -0.48 -12.01 -16.56
CA GLY A 45 -1.02 -12.73 -17.72
C GLY A 45 -1.14 -11.86 -18.96
N GLY A 46 -1.60 -10.61 -18.82
CA GLY A 46 -1.58 -9.64 -19.92
C GLY A 46 -0.17 -9.43 -20.45
N GLY A 47 0.82 -9.37 -19.57
CA GLY A 47 2.23 -9.28 -19.94
C GLY A 47 2.77 -10.48 -20.72
N LEU A 48 2.44 -11.68 -20.26
CA LEU A 48 2.81 -12.91 -20.94
C LEU A 48 2.11 -13.03 -22.31
N VAL A 49 0.85 -12.59 -22.41
CA VAL A 49 0.12 -12.55 -23.69
C VAL A 49 0.77 -11.56 -24.65
N MET A 50 1.11 -10.34 -24.21
CA MET A 50 1.83 -9.37 -25.05
C MET A 50 3.16 -9.93 -25.55
N THR A 51 3.88 -10.64 -24.69
CA THR A 51 5.12 -11.33 -25.07
C THR A 51 4.88 -12.37 -26.16
N ALA A 52 3.86 -13.23 -25.99
CA ALA A 52 3.54 -14.27 -26.95
C ALA A 52 3.11 -13.69 -28.31
N VAL A 53 2.33 -12.61 -28.29
CA VAL A 53 1.80 -11.97 -29.49
C VAL A 53 2.86 -11.15 -30.24
N ALA A 54 3.85 -10.59 -29.54
CA ALA A 54 4.98 -9.91 -30.17
C ALA A 54 5.89 -10.85 -30.96
N GLY A 55 5.92 -12.15 -30.63
CA GLY A 55 6.60 -13.18 -31.41
C GLY A 55 5.74 -13.80 -32.53
N GLY A 56 4.50 -13.34 -32.70
CA GLY A 56 3.54 -13.88 -33.68
C GLY A 56 3.59 -13.19 -35.06
N PRO A 57 2.76 -13.64 -36.03
CA PRO A 57 2.68 -13.05 -37.36
C PRO A 57 2.23 -11.57 -37.30
N ASP A 58 2.80 -10.73 -38.16
CA ASP A 58 2.48 -9.30 -38.25
C ASP A 58 1.48 -8.99 -39.38
N ASP A 59 0.46 -9.84 -39.51
CA ASP A 59 -0.59 -9.77 -40.54
C ASP A 59 -1.92 -9.19 -40.00
N GLY A 60 -1.90 -8.62 -38.80
CA GLY A 60 -3.07 -8.07 -38.11
C GLY A 60 -4.00 -9.11 -37.47
N SER A 61 -3.73 -10.42 -37.64
CA SER A 61 -4.58 -11.50 -37.09
C SER A 61 -4.66 -11.49 -35.55
N LEU A 62 -3.68 -10.87 -34.88
CA LEU A 62 -3.58 -10.83 -33.41
C LEU A 62 -3.94 -9.47 -32.81
N ASP A 63 -4.40 -8.49 -33.60
CA ASP A 63 -4.64 -7.11 -33.12
C ASP A 63 -5.69 -7.05 -31.99
N SER A 64 -6.74 -7.87 -32.09
CA SER A 64 -7.74 -7.98 -31.03
C SER A 64 -7.16 -8.51 -29.72
N VAL A 65 -6.20 -9.44 -29.81
CA VAL A 65 -5.52 -10.01 -28.64
C VAL A 65 -4.54 -9.00 -28.05
N ARG A 66 -3.79 -8.25 -28.88
CA ARG A 66 -2.95 -7.12 -28.45
C ARG A 66 -3.77 -6.09 -27.69
N GLY A 67 -4.91 -5.67 -28.24
CA GLY A 67 -5.81 -4.69 -27.63
C GLY A 67 -6.36 -5.15 -26.26
N LEU A 68 -6.80 -6.40 -26.15
CA LEU A 68 -7.27 -6.95 -24.87
C LEU A 68 -6.16 -7.02 -23.82
N ALA A 69 -4.96 -7.42 -24.20
CA ALA A 69 -3.82 -7.49 -23.30
C ALA A 69 -3.35 -6.10 -22.85
N ALA A 70 -3.37 -5.11 -23.73
CA ALA A 70 -3.11 -3.71 -23.38
C ALA A 70 -4.13 -3.17 -22.36
N VAL A 71 -5.43 -3.45 -22.56
CA VAL A 71 -6.48 -3.07 -21.59
C VAL A 71 -6.28 -3.78 -20.24
N ALA A 72 -5.88 -5.05 -20.26
CA ALA A 72 -5.62 -5.84 -19.05
C ALA A 72 -4.42 -5.32 -18.24
N MET A 73 -3.44 -4.68 -18.89
CA MET A 73 -2.26 -4.10 -18.23
C MET A 73 -2.36 -2.60 -17.97
N GLY A 74 -3.31 -1.90 -18.62
CA GLY A 74 -3.52 -0.46 -18.48
C GLY A 74 -4.07 -0.07 -17.11
N ALA A 75 -5.12 0.76 -17.05
CA ALA A 75 -5.69 1.20 -15.76
C ALA A 75 -6.51 0.11 -15.03
N THR A 76 -6.88 -0.98 -15.73
CA THR A 76 -7.81 -2.00 -15.24
C THR A 76 -7.36 -2.66 -13.92
N PRO A 77 -6.11 -3.13 -13.77
CA PRO A 77 -5.64 -3.68 -12.49
C PRO A 77 -5.73 -2.66 -11.35
N GLY A 78 -5.38 -1.40 -11.61
CA GLY A 78 -5.48 -0.33 -10.62
C GLY A 78 -6.91 -0.14 -10.09
N VAL A 79 -7.90 -0.08 -10.99
CA VAL A 79 -9.32 0.03 -10.60
C VAL A 79 -9.77 -1.18 -9.79
N ILE A 80 -9.39 -2.39 -10.21
CA ILE A 80 -9.74 -3.62 -9.50
C ILE A 80 -9.08 -3.66 -8.11
N LEU A 81 -7.83 -3.21 -7.98
CA LEU A 81 -7.13 -3.12 -6.70
C LEU A 81 -7.77 -2.10 -5.75
N LEU A 82 -8.29 -0.98 -6.26
CA LEU A 82 -9.05 -0.02 -5.45
C LEU A 82 -10.34 -0.66 -4.90
N LEU A 83 -11.08 -1.38 -5.74
CA LEU A 83 -12.27 -2.13 -5.30
C LEU A 83 -11.92 -3.25 -4.31
N ALA A 84 -10.80 -3.94 -4.55
CA ALA A 84 -10.27 -4.95 -3.65
C ALA A 84 -9.97 -4.37 -2.27
N MET A 85 -9.31 -3.21 -2.22
CA MET A 85 -9.00 -2.49 -0.98
C MET A 85 -10.27 -2.12 -0.20
N CYS A 86 -11.32 -1.63 -0.87
CA CYS A 86 -12.61 -1.35 -0.23
C CYS A 86 -13.17 -2.60 0.45
N GLY A 87 -13.17 -3.75 -0.25
CA GLY A 87 -13.65 -5.03 0.30
C GLY A 87 -12.79 -5.56 1.45
N LEU A 88 -11.46 -5.49 1.32
CA LEU A 88 -10.51 -5.98 2.32
C LEU A 88 -10.56 -5.14 3.62
N VAL A 89 -10.53 -3.81 3.51
CA VAL A 89 -10.52 -2.90 4.66
C VAL A 89 -11.86 -2.95 5.39
N ALA A 90 -12.98 -2.81 4.67
CA ALA A 90 -14.30 -2.90 5.28
C ALA A 90 -14.56 -4.30 5.86
N GLY A 91 -14.15 -5.35 5.14
CA GLY A 91 -14.27 -6.73 5.58
C GLY A 91 -13.54 -6.98 6.90
N GLU A 92 -12.27 -6.56 7.03
CA GLU A 92 -11.51 -6.74 8.27
C GLU A 92 -12.08 -5.88 9.41
N GLN A 93 -12.54 -4.65 9.11
CA GLN A 93 -13.20 -3.78 10.09
C GLN A 93 -14.44 -4.43 10.68
N LEU A 94 -15.31 -5.03 9.85
CA LEU A 94 -16.53 -5.69 10.32
C LEU A 94 -16.25 -7.01 11.03
N ARG A 95 -15.17 -7.70 10.65
CA ARG A 95 -14.88 -9.05 11.14
C ARG A 95 -14.11 -9.05 12.45
N ARG A 96 -13.22 -8.07 12.65
CA ARG A 96 -12.27 -8.03 13.77
C ARG A 96 -12.05 -6.64 14.36
N GLY A 97 -12.68 -5.62 13.80
CA GLY A 97 -12.64 -4.25 14.31
C GLY A 97 -13.87 -3.87 15.13
N ALA A 98 -13.85 -2.63 15.59
CA ALA A 98 -14.99 -1.97 16.19
C ALA A 98 -14.97 -0.50 15.80
N MET A 99 -16.11 0.05 15.42
CA MET A 99 -16.29 1.49 15.23
C MET A 99 -17.25 1.98 16.31
N LYS A 100 -16.81 2.95 17.11
CA LYS A 100 -17.59 3.49 18.22
C LYS A 100 -17.59 5.01 18.15
N ARG A 101 -18.66 5.63 18.63
CA ARG A 101 -18.70 7.08 18.83
C ARG A 101 -17.57 7.47 19.78
N ASN A 102 -16.88 8.56 19.47
CA ASN A 102 -15.87 9.09 20.35
C ASN A 102 -16.52 9.59 21.65
N PRO A 103 -16.24 8.98 22.83
CA PRO A 103 -16.89 9.35 24.08
C PRO A 103 -16.40 10.70 24.62
N VAL A 104 -15.21 11.14 24.21
CA VAL A 104 -14.61 12.41 24.61
C VAL A 104 -14.09 13.10 23.35
N PRO A 105 -14.93 13.87 22.64
CA PRO A 105 -14.47 14.67 21.52
C PRO A 105 -13.38 15.62 22.05
N PRO A 106 -12.14 15.59 21.54
CA PRO A 106 -11.15 16.58 21.95
C PRO A 106 -11.67 17.99 21.68
N ASP A 107 -11.57 18.86 22.69
CA ASP A 107 -11.92 20.27 22.61
C ASP A 107 -10.79 21.02 21.88
N THR A 108 -10.85 20.97 20.55
CA THR A 108 -9.84 21.57 19.66
C THR A 108 -10.50 22.44 18.61
N VAL A 109 -9.78 23.48 18.17
CA VAL A 109 -10.18 24.36 17.05
C VAL A 109 -10.37 23.60 15.74
N LEU A 110 -9.71 22.45 15.59
CA LEU A 110 -9.87 21.55 14.46
C LEU A 110 -11.03 20.57 14.69
N PRO A 111 -11.74 20.14 13.62
CA PRO A 111 -12.86 19.22 13.71
C PRO A 111 -12.55 18.01 14.59
N SER A 112 -13.44 17.77 15.54
CA SER A 112 -13.31 16.71 16.53
C SER A 112 -13.87 15.41 15.96
N ALA A 113 -13.09 14.33 16.04
CA ALA A 113 -13.47 13.05 15.47
C ALA A 113 -14.74 12.52 16.14
N SER A 114 -15.81 12.36 15.36
CA SER A 114 -17.10 11.84 15.84
C SER A 114 -17.05 10.32 16.08
N MET A 115 -16.16 9.61 15.36
CA MET A 115 -16.02 8.16 15.41
C MET A 115 -14.56 7.75 15.60
N VAL A 116 -14.35 6.72 16.43
CA VAL A 116 -13.07 6.03 16.60
C VAL A 116 -13.22 4.62 16.05
N SER A 117 -12.36 4.28 15.10
CA SER A 117 -12.19 2.93 14.60
C SER A 117 -11.05 2.26 15.36
N ARG A 118 -11.26 1.01 15.81
CA ARG A 118 -10.21 0.16 16.37
C ARG A 118 -10.13 -1.13 15.56
N PHE A 119 -8.94 -1.44 15.09
CA PHE A 119 -8.59 -2.66 14.40
C PHE A 119 -7.73 -3.53 15.32
N ARG A 120 -7.87 -4.85 15.21
CA ARG A 120 -6.90 -5.75 15.80
C ARG A 120 -5.57 -5.61 15.08
N VAL A 121 -4.52 -5.25 15.81
CA VAL A 121 -3.17 -5.14 15.25
C VAL A 121 -2.73 -6.50 14.71
N LEU A 122 -2.28 -6.52 13.45
CA LEU A 122 -1.80 -7.74 12.80
C LEU A 122 -0.60 -8.32 13.57
N PRO A 123 -0.51 -9.65 13.79
CA PRO A 123 0.68 -10.26 14.36
C PRO A 123 1.94 -9.95 13.55
N ILE A 124 3.10 -9.90 14.21
CA ILE A 124 4.39 -9.60 13.55
C ILE A 124 4.67 -10.58 12.41
N GLY A 125 4.46 -11.89 12.61
CA GLY A 125 4.72 -12.90 11.59
C GLY A 125 3.92 -12.69 10.29
N TRP A 126 2.63 -12.35 10.41
CA TRP A 126 1.81 -12.00 9.25
C TRP A 126 2.26 -10.70 8.59
N HIS A 127 2.75 -9.74 9.36
CA HIS A 127 3.29 -8.50 8.81
C HIS A 127 4.55 -8.77 7.97
N VAL A 128 5.47 -9.58 8.49
CA VAL A 128 6.69 -9.99 7.79
C VAL A 128 6.35 -10.79 6.52
N PHE A 129 5.39 -11.72 6.61
CA PHE A 129 4.93 -12.48 5.45
C PHE A 129 4.51 -11.56 4.30
N TRP A 130 3.67 -10.54 4.56
CA TRP A 130 3.23 -9.61 3.53
C TRP A 130 4.33 -8.70 3.00
N ILE A 131 5.32 -8.35 3.82
CA ILE A 131 6.53 -7.66 3.36
C ILE A 131 7.29 -8.53 2.36
N VAL A 132 7.50 -9.81 2.66
CA VAL A 132 8.18 -10.74 1.75
C VAL A 132 7.42 -10.90 0.44
N VAL A 133 6.10 -11.08 0.49
CA VAL A 133 5.25 -11.15 -0.72
C VAL A 133 5.39 -9.87 -1.55
N GLY A 134 5.31 -8.70 -0.90
CA GLY A 134 5.47 -7.41 -1.55
C GLY A 134 6.83 -7.23 -2.22
N LEU A 135 7.92 -7.65 -1.55
CA LEU A 135 9.27 -7.63 -2.10
C LEU A 135 9.40 -8.55 -3.32
N VAL A 136 8.86 -9.77 -3.26
CA VAL A 136 8.89 -10.73 -4.38
C VAL A 136 8.13 -10.16 -5.59
N VAL A 137 6.92 -9.64 -5.38
CA VAL A 137 6.12 -9.02 -6.45
C VAL A 137 6.83 -7.81 -7.04
N SER A 138 7.41 -6.95 -6.19
CA SER A 138 8.15 -5.77 -6.65
C SER A 138 9.41 -6.15 -7.41
N LEU A 139 10.16 -7.16 -6.96
CA LEU A 139 11.33 -7.66 -7.65
C LEU A 139 10.97 -8.23 -9.02
N LEU A 140 9.83 -8.93 -9.13
CA LEU A 140 9.33 -9.43 -10.40
C LEU A 140 8.95 -8.29 -11.34
N LEU A 141 8.16 -7.32 -10.87
CA LEU A 141 7.63 -6.25 -11.72
C LEU A 141 8.66 -5.15 -12.05
N VAL A 142 9.65 -4.92 -11.19
CA VAL A 142 10.70 -3.90 -11.39
C VAL A 142 12.01 -4.54 -11.84
N GLY A 143 12.44 -5.59 -11.15
CA GLY A 143 13.74 -6.21 -11.40
C GLY A 143 13.84 -6.82 -12.79
N LEU A 144 12.78 -7.47 -13.29
CA LEU A 144 12.80 -8.05 -14.64
C LEU A 144 12.95 -6.98 -15.73
N PRO A 145 12.13 -5.90 -15.79
CA PRO A 145 12.38 -4.79 -16.72
C PRO A 145 13.77 -4.19 -16.59
N VAL A 146 14.23 -3.91 -15.37
CA VAL A 146 15.55 -3.29 -15.14
C VAL A 146 16.67 -4.17 -15.67
N ILE A 147 16.69 -5.47 -15.34
CA ILE A 147 17.70 -6.41 -15.85
C ILE A 147 17.65 -6.48 -17.38
N SER A 148 16.45 -6.42 -17.97
CA SER A 148 16.29 -6.48 -19.42
C SER A 148 16.87 -5.27 -20.15
N TRP A 149 16.82 -4.07 -19.55
CA TRP A 149 17.46 -2.87 -20.13
C TRP A 149 18.96 -3.06 -20.32
N PHE A 150 19.65 -3.66 -19.34
CA PHE A 150 21.10 -3.88 -19.43
C PHE A 150 21.49 -5.06 -20.32
N THR A 151 20.63 -6.07 -20.44
CA THR A 151 20.94 -7.30 -21.15
C THR A 151 20.42 -7.32 -22.59
N GLY A 152 19.49 -6.42 -22.94
CA GLY A 152 18.71 -6.49 -24.17
C GLY A 152 17.76 -7.71 -24.22
N GLY A 153 17.62 -8.43 -23.11
CA GLY A 153 16.79 -9.62 -23.00
C GLY A 153 15.30 -9.30 -22.87
N TRP A 154 14.51 -10.33 -22.65
CA TRP A 154 13.10 -10.16 -22.28
C TRP A 154 12.99 -9.45 -20.90
N PRO A 155 12.07 -8.51 -20.71
CA PRO A 155 11.04 -8.07 -21.66
C PRO A 155 11.38 -6.90 -22.58
N ALA A 156 12.54 -6.25 -22.45
CA ALA A 156 12.94 -5.15 -23.35
C ALA A 156 12.97 -5.54 -24.85
N SER A 157 13.16 -6.83 -25.16
CA SER A 157 13.09 -7.35 -26.52
C SER A 157 11.68 -7.39 -27.13
N VAL A 158 10.63 -7.21 -26.32
CA VAL A 158 9.23 -7.10 -26.76
C VAL A 158 9.03 -5.62 -27.11
N GLY A 159 9.22 -5.26 -28.39
CA GLY A 159 9.47 -3.90 -28.87
C GLY A 159 8.65 -2.74 -28.25
N ASP A 160 9.23 -1.53 -28.35
CA ASP A 160 8.81 -0.30 -27.64
C ASP A 160 7.35 0.12 -27.84
N GLU A 161 6.69 -0.30 -28.94
CA GLU A 161 5.29 0.07 -29.24
C GLU A 161 4.28 -0.43 -28.20
N ASN A 162 4.64 -1.40 -27.37
CA ASN A 162 3.71 -2.07 -26.47
C ASN A 162 3.70 -1.52 -25.02
N ASP A 163 4.58 -0.56 -24.68
CA ASP A 163 4.71 0.09 -23.35
C ASP A 163 4.77 -0.89 -22.15
N PHE A 164 5.05 -2.17 -22.42
CA PHE A 164 4.90 -3.27 -21.50
C PHE A 164 5.75 -3.08 -20.22
N SER A 165 7.04 -2.81 -20.42
CA SER A 165 8.00 -2.55 -19.35
C SER A 165 7.63 -1.33 -18.51
N ARG A 166 6.93 -0.34 -19.10
CA ARG A 166 6.49 0.86 -18.38
C ARG A 166 5.34 0.55 -17.44
N TYR A 167 4.34 -0.22 -17.88
CA TYR A 167 3.23 -0.63 -17.00
C TYR A 167 3.72 -1.47 -15.82
N TRP A 168 4.60 -2.44 -16.07
CA TRP A 168 5.21 -3.24 -15.01
C TRP A 168 6.03 -2.39 -14.03
N LEU A 169 6.80 -1.40 -14.53
CA LEU A 169 7.51 -0.46 -13.67
C LEU A 169 6.55 0.39 -12.82
N ILE A 170 5.45 0.88 -13.39
CA ILE A 170 4.44 1.66 -12.66
C ILE A 170 3.81 0.83 -11.54
N TYR A 171 3.27 -0.35 -11.86
CA TYR A 171 2.65 -1.22 -10.85
C TYR A 171 3.67 -1.76 -9.84
N GLY A 172 4.88 -2.06 -10.31
CA GLY A 172 6.01 -2.44 -9.46
C GLY A 172 6.43 -1.33 -8.50
N SER A 173 6.42 -0.07 -8.94
CA SER A 173 6.72 1.10 -8.09
C SER A 173 5.69 1.27 -6.97
N ILE A 174 4.39 1.11 -7.30
CA ILE A 174 3.30 1.16 -6.31
C ILE A 174 3.45 0.00 -5.32
N GLY A 175 3.67 -1.21 -5.82
CA GLY A 175 3.89 -2.41 -4.99
C GLY A 175 5.09 -2.23 -4.05
N PHE A 176 6.18 -1.67 -4.55
CA PHE A 176 7.38 -1.41 -3.76
C PHE A 176 7.12 -0.32 -2.70
N GLY A 177 6.44 0.77 -3.07
CA GLY A 177 6.00 1.80 -2.13
C GLY A 177 5.16 1.24 -0.99
N VAL A 178 4.15 0.43 -1.30
CA VAL A 178 3.32 -0.27 -0.29
C VAL A 178 4.18 -1.17 0.60
N THR A 179 5.16 -1.87 0.02
CA THR A 179 6.08 -2.74 0.76
C THR A 179 6.96 -1.94 1.73
N VAL A 180 7.51 -0.81 1.29
CA VAL A 180 8.29 0.10 2.15
C VAL A 180 7.42 0.67 3.26
N ALA A 181 6.18 1.07 2.96
CA ALA A 181 5.23 1.51 3.98
C ALA A 181 4.92 0.40 5.00
N ALA A 182 4.81 -0.87 4.57
CA ALA A 182 4.64 -2.02 5.46
C ALA A 182 5.88 -2.24 6.36
N ILE A 183 7.09 -2.11 5.82
CA ILE A 183 8.34 -2.16 6.61
C ILE A 183 8.34 -1.07 7.67
N VAL A 184 8.03 0.17 7.29
CA VAL A 184 7.97 1.30 8.23
C VAL A 184 6.85 1.11 9.26
N SER A 185 5.71 0.55 8.86
CA SER A 185 4.63 0.16 9.78
C SER A 185 5.09 -0.91 10.79
N LEU A 186 5.94 -1.85 10.38
CA LEU A 186 6.54 -2.83 11.29
C LEU A 186 7.52 -2.15 12.26
N ILE A 187 8.36 -1.23 11.77
CA ILE A 187 9.27 -0.43 12.61
C ILE A 187 8.48 0.39 13.64
N LYS A 188 7.38 1.04 13.22
CA LYS A 188 6.43 1.76 14.08
C LYS A 188 5.96 0.86 15.22
N LYS A 189 5.48 -0.35 14.87
CA LYS A 189 4.97 -1.34 15.82
C LYS A 189 6.02 -1.76 16.85
N LEU A 190 7.24 -2.09 16.39
CA LEU A 190 8.34 -2.49 17.27
C LEU A 190 8.80 -1.34 18.16
N SER A 191 8.91 -0.13 17.62
CA SER A 191 9.27 1.08 18.35
C SER A 191 8.25 1.44 19.41
N TYR A 192 6.95 1.29 19.11
CA TYR A 192 5.88 1.51 20.06
C TYR A 192 5.94 0.53 21.23
N TYR A 193 6.10 -0.78 20.97
CA TYR A 193 6.24 -1.77 22.05
C TYR A 193 7.48 -1.52 22.91
N ARG A 194 8.60 -1.09 22.31
CA ARG A 194 9.79 -0.67 23.05
C ARG A 194 9.52 0.56 23.93
N ALA A 195 8.82 1.56 23.41
CA ALA A 195 8.45 2.76 24.16
C ALA A 195 7.51 2.43 25.33
N GLN A 196 6.55 1.53 25.11
CA GLN A 196 5.65 1.02 26.14
C GLN A 196 6.42 0.28 27.24
N ALA A 197 7.32 -0.64 26.88
CA ALA A 197 8.16 -1.36 27.83
C ALA A 197 9.09 -0.42 28.62
N ALA A 198 9.52 0.69 28.01
CA ALA A 198 10.30 1.74 28.66
C ALA A 198 9.46 2.72 29.49
N GLY A 199 8.16 2.49 29.66
CA GLY A 199 7.28 3.34 30.46
C GLY A 199 6.98 4.71 29.86
N LYS A 200 7.24 4.91 28.55
CA LYS A 200 6.99 6.19 27.85
C LYS A 200 5.54 6.35 27.41
N VAL A 201 4.79 5.26 27.35
CA VAL A 201 3.35 5.24 27.03
C VAL A 201 2.60 5.04 28.34
N GLN A 202 1.98 6.10 28.86
CA GLN A 202 1.25 6.08 30.12
C GLN A 202 -0.19 6.55 29.90
N PRO A 203 -1.20 5.77 30.34
CA PRO A 203 -2.60 6.19 30.23
C PRO A 203 -2.84 7.52 30.96
N GLY A 204 -3.48 8.48 30.28
CA GLY A 204 -3.86 9.76 30.87
C GLY A 204 -2.72 10.79 31.02
N VAL A 205 -1.51 10.48 30.53
CA VAL A 205 -0.39 11.42 30.53
C VAL A 205 -0.02 11.78 29.10
N ASP A 206 -0.15 13.05 28.74
CA ASP A 206 0.25 13.54 27.44
C ASP A 206 1.77 13.51 27.27
N ALA A 207 2.23 12.85 26.22
CA ALA A 207 3.63 12.85 25.83
C ALA A 207 4.05 14.20 25.21
N PRO A 208 5.35 14.55 25.22
CA PRO A 208 5.85 15.77 24.61
C PRO A 208 5.45 15.90 23.13
N GLY A 209 4.77 17.00 22.79
CA GLY A 209 4.31 17.26 21.43
C GLY A 209 3.07 16.45 21.00
N CYS A 210 2.30 15.89 21.94
CA CYS A 210 1.13 15.04 21.68
C CYS A 210 0.21 15.58 20.58
N ARG A 211 -0.16 16.87 20.62
CA ARG A 211 -1.02 17.50 19.61
C ARG A 211 -0.46 17.42 18.19
N PHE A 212 0.83 17.70 18.02
CA PHE A 212 1.49 17.61 16.72
C PHE A 212 1.51 16.17 16.23
N TRP A 213 1.95 15.22 17.05
CA TRP A 213 2.04 13.80 16.66
C TRP A 213 0.68 13.17 16.40
N ARG A 214 -0.36 13.57 17.15
CA ARG A 214 -1.74 13.13 16.91
C ARG A 214 -2.29 13.66 15.58
N PHE A 215 -2.03 14.93 15.26
CA PHE A 215 -2.43 15.47 13.96
C PHE A 215 -1.62 14.83 12.82
N PHE A 216 -0.31 14.89 12.91
CA PHE A 216 0.59 14.51 11.83
C PHE A 216 0.65 12.98 11.62
N ASP A 217 0.91 12.21 12.68
CA ASP A 217 1.20 10.78 12.55
C ASP A 217 -0.02 9.88 12.80
N TYR A 218 -0.95 10.28 13.67
CA TYR A 218 -2.13 9.47 13.96
C TYR A 218 -3.29 9.71 12.97
N ARG A 219 -3.66 10.97 12.71
CA ARG A 219 -4.77 11.30 11.78
C ARG A 219 -4.36 11.15 10.32
N TRP A 220 -3.27 11.82 9.92
CA TRP A 220 -2.84 11.83 8.53
C TRP A 220 -1.93 10.66 8.15
N ARG A 221 -1.34 9.97 9.14
CA ARG A 221 -0.40 8.85 8.92
C ARG A 221 0.74 9.22 7.97
N PHE A 222 1.31 10.42 8.19
CA PHE A 222 2.38 10.93 7.35
C PHE A 222 3.62 10.01 7.37
N ASP A 223 3.86 9.24 8.43
CA ASP A 223 4.89 8.19 8.42
C ASP A 223 4.76 7.22 7.24
N LEU A 224 3.55 6.70 7.01
CA LEU A 224 3.28 5.73 5.94
C LEU A 224 3.25 6.39 4.57
N TRP A 225 2.73 7.60 4.44
CA TRP A 225 2.74 8.35 3.18
C TRP A 225 4.16 8.70 2.74
N LEU A 226 4.99 9.23 3.64
CA LEU A 226 6.38 9.57 3.36
C LEU A 226 7.18 8.32 2.95
N ALA A 227 7.04 7.23 3.71
CA ALA A 227 7.70 5.97 3.41
C ALA A 227 7.23 5.37 2.06
N GLY A 228 5.91 5.33 1.84
CA GLY A 228 5.33 4.76 0.64
C GLY A 228 5.69 5.54 -0.62
N LEU A 229 5.51 6.87 -0.60
CA LEU A 229 5.89 7.73 -1.72
C LEU A 229 7.40 7.71 -1.95
N GLY A 230 8.21 7.69 -0.89
CA GLY A 230 9.65 7.53 -1.02
C GLY A 230 10.03 6.23 -1.72
N GLY A 231 9.37 5.11 -1.41
CA GLY A 231 9.54 3.86 -2.13
C GLY A 231 9.14 3.94 -3.61
N VAL A 232 7.98 4.54 -3.93
CA VAL A 232 7.57 4.77 -5.34
C VAL A 232 8.64 5.57 -6.08
N ILE A 233 9.11 6.67 -5.49
CA ILE A 233 10.12 7.55 -6.09
C ILE A 233 11.44 6.80 -6.31
N LEU A 234 11.86 5.91 -5.40
CA LEU A 234 13.07 5.10 -5.61
C LEU A 234 12.99 4.21 -6.85
N VAL A 235 11.84 3.61 -7.13
CA VAL A 235 11.67 2.81 -8.34
C VAL A 235 11.60 3.71 -9.57
N LEU A 236 10.85 4.81 -9.50
CA LEU A 236 10.73 5.76 -10.61
C LEU A 236 12.04 6.48 -10.92
N ALA A 237 12.97 6.56 -9.96
CA ALA A 237 14.33 7.07 -10.17
C ALA A 237 15.11 6.26 -11.23
N LEU A 238 14.67 5.04 -11.55
CA LEU A 238 15.25 4.21 -12.61
C LEU A 238 14.74 4.58 -14.00
N THR A 239 13.67 5.38 -14.12
CA THR A 239 13.08 5.75 -15.41
C THR A 239 14.05 6.52 -16.33
N PRO A 240 14.84 7.50 -15.86
CA PRO A 240 15.86 8.15 -16.70
C PRO A 240 16.90 7.16 -17.25
N LEU A 241 17.19 6.08 -16.53
CA LEU A 241 18.10 5.04 -17.01
C LEU A 241 17.47 4.21 -18.13
N SER A 242 16.15 4.00 -18.14
CA SER A 242 15.50 3.11 -19.11
C SER A 242 15.79 3.42 -20.58
N SER A 243 16.03 4.69 -20.92
CA SER A 243 16.41 5.14 -22.28
C SER A 243 17.91 5.37 -22.47
N ALA A 244 18.70 5.26 -21.40
CA ALA A 244 20.12 5.62 -21.37
C ALA A 244 21.06 4.41 -21.17
N VAL A 245 20.52 3.23 -20.89
CA VAL A 245 21.29 1.98 -20.79
C VAL A 245 20.78 0.93 -21.77
N GLY A 246 21.73 0.22 -22.38
CA GLY A 246 21.47 -0.79 -23.40
C GLY A 246 22.72 -1.08 -24.23
N SER A 247 22.62 -2.07 -25.12
CA SER A 247 23.74 -2.50 -25.97
C SER A 247 24.21 -1.43 -26.97
N THR A 248 23.37 -0.43 -27.26
CA THR A 248 23.64 0.66 -28.20
C THR A 248 23.83 2.02 -27.51
N SER A 249 23.76 2.09 -26.19
CA SER A 249 23.81 3.36 -25.46
C SER A 249 25.20 3.96 -25.41
N SER A 250 25.29 5.27 -25.57
CA SER A 250 26.54 6.02 -25.47
C SER A 250 26.88 6.39 -24.01
N SER A 251 28.16 6.59 -23.71
CA SER A 251 28.57 7.06 -22.37
C SER A 251 28.01 8.45 -22.02
N SER A 252 27.70 9.27 -23.03
CA SER A 252 27.05 10.58 -22.87
C SER A 252 25.61 10.45 -22.39
N GLU A 253 24.81 9.53 -22.92
CA GLU A 253 23.43 9.31 -22.49
C GLU A 253 23.34 8.90 -21.02
N VAL A 254 24.24 8.01 -20.59
CA VAL A 254 24.33 7.59 -19.18
C VAL A 254 24.72 8.78 -18.30
N ALA A 255 25.68 9.60 -18.74
CA ALA A 255 26.13 10.78 -18.00
C ALA A 255 24.99 11.81 -17.83
N ASP A 256 24.11 11.95 -18.81
CA ASP A 256 22.95 12.85 -18.74
C ASP A 256 21.82 12.33 -17.85
N ALA A 257 21.61 11.00 -17.81
CA ALA A 257 20.58 10.36 -16.98
C ALA A 257 20.96 10.25 -15.49
N LEU A 258 22.26 10.16 -15.19
CA LEU A 258 22.76 9.89 -13.84
C LEU A 258 22.40 10.98 -12.81
N PRO A 259 22.53 12.30 -13.09
CA PRO A 259 22.15 13.35 -12.15
C PRO A 259 20.68 13.26 -11.71
N TRP A 260 19.77 13.00 -12.66
CA TRP A 260 18.34 12.83 -12.37
C TRP A 260 18.08 11.60 -11.52
N THR A 261 18.69 10.48 -11.89
CA THR A 261 18.63 9.23 -11.13
C THR A 261 19.07 9.44 -9.67
N VAL A 262 20.22 10.09 -9.47
CA VAL A 262 20.75 10.40 -8.13
C VAL A 262 19.83 11.34 -7.36
N ALA A 263 19.28 12.37 -8.01
CA ALA A 263 18.37 13.32 -7.37
C ALA A 263 17.08 12.63 -6.88
N PHE A 264 16.43 11.84 -7.72
CA PHE A 264 15.22 11.09 -7.34
C PHE A 264 15.52 10.03 -6.28
N CYS A 265 16.63 9.28 -6.41
CA CYS A 265 17.07 8.35 -5.37
C CYS A 265 17.26 9.04 -4.02
N SER A 266 17.93 10.20 -4.02
CA SER A 266 18.17 10.99 -2.80
C SER A 266 16.86 11.46 -2.17
N LEU A 267 15.92 11.96 -2.97
CA LEU A 267 14.60 12.36 -2.51
C LEU A 267 13.83 11.18 -1.90
N GLY A 268 13.82 10.03 -2.58
CA GLY A 268 13.18 8.81 -2.10
C GLY A 268 13.75 8.34 -0.76
N VAL A 269 15.07 8.31 -0.61
CA VAL A 269 15.74 7.97 0.65
C VAL A 269 15.38 8.95 1.76
N VAL A 270 15.44 10.25 1.51
CA VAL A 270 15.09 11.29 2.49
C VAL A 270 13.66 11.12 2.99
N MET A 271 12.70 10.86 2.08
CA MET A 271 11.31 10.62 2.45
C MET A 271 11.13 9.34 3.28
N ILE A 272 11.81 8.25 2.94
CA ILE A 272 11.77 7.01 3.73
C ILE A 272 12.34 7.23 5.13
N VAL A 273 13.49 7.91 5.24
CA VAL A 273 14.11 8.25 6.52
C VAL A 273 13.17 9.13 7.35
N ALA A 274 12.55 10.15 6.75
CA ALA A 274 11.55 10.97 7.42
C ALA A 274 10.36 10.14 7.91
N GLY A 275 9.86 9.20 7.11
CA GLY A 275 8.81 8.27 7.49
C GLY A 275 9.19 7.39 8.68
N ILE A 276 10.41 6.84 8.71
CA ILE A 276 10.96 6.07 9.84
C ILE A 276 11.06 6.93 11.10
N VAL A 277 11.55 8.15 10.98
CA VAL A 277 11.63 9.09 12.11
C VAL A 277 10.24 9.38 12.67
N CYS A 278 9.23 9.56 11.81
CA CYS A 278 7.85 9.76 12.25
C CYS A 278 7.29 8.51 12.95
N ALA A 279 7.44 7.34 12.33
CA ALA A 279 7.01 6.05 12.87
C ALA A 279 7.61 5.73 14.26
N THR A 280 8.88 6.04 14.48
CA THR A 280 9.56 5.82 15.77
C THR A 280 9.10 6.78 16.87
N ASN A 281 8.44 7.88 16.51
CA ASN A 281 7.88 8.87 17.44
C ASN A 281 6.35 8.77 17.59
N PHE A 282 5.69 7.81 16.94
CA PHE A 282 4.23 7.62 17.04
C PHE A 282 3.70 7.52 18.48
N TRP A 283 4.46 6.90 19.38
CA TRP A 283 4.07 6.77 20.80
C TRP A 283 3.75 8.12 21.46
N ARG A 284 4.30 9.22 20.94
CA ARG A 284 4.03 10.57 21.42
C ARG A 284 2.61 11.04 21.11
N ALA A 285 1.92 10.42 20.15
CA ALA A 285 0.53 10.75 19.82
C ALA A 285 -0.45 10.39 20.95
N GLY A 286 -0.04 9.58 21.93
CA GLY A 286 -0.88 9.16 23.05
C GLY A 286 -1.94 8.10 22.70
N GLU A 287 -1.93 7.59 21.47
CA GLU A 287 -2.94 6.67 20.95
C GLU A 287 -2.44 5.23 20.89
N GLU A 288 -3.39 4.28 20.88
CA GLU A 288 -3.12 2.85 20.74
C GLU A 288 -2.74 2.49 19.30
N LEU A 289 -1.92 1.45 19.12
CA LEU A 289 -1.73 0.87 17.80
C LEU A 289 -3.05 0.28 17.29
N GLY A 290 -3.35 0.50 16.01
CA GLY A 290 -4.55 -0.04 15.37
C GLY A 290 -5.81 0.79 15.60
N SER A 291 -5.75 1.94 16.27
CA SER A 291 -6.85 2.90 16.26
C SER A 291 -6.75 3.90 15.10
N GLY A 292 -7.87 4.57 14.82
CA GLY A 292 -7.95 5.70 13.91
C GLY A 292 -9.18 6.55 14.23
N GLU A 293 -9.04 7.85 14.01
CA GLU A 293 -10.11 8.84 14.15
C GLU A 293 -10.71 9.18 12.79
N SER A 294 -12.02 9.37 12.74
CA SER A 294 -12.65 10.01 11.58
C SER A 294 -12.18 11.47 11.49
N ALA A 295 -11.73 11.91 10.32
CA ALA A 295 -11.71 13.34 10.02
C ALA A 295 -13.17 13.80 9.93
N ALA A 296 -13.55 14.76 10.77
CA ALA A 296 -14.83 15.45 10.68
C ALA A 296 -14.69 16.72 9.84
#